data_AF-A0A969JBL9-F1
#
_entry.id   AF-A0A969JBL9-F1
#
_cell.length_a   1.000
_cell.length_b   1.000
_cell.length_c   1.000
_cell.angle_alpha   90.00
_cell.angle_beta   90.00
_cell.angle_gamma   90.00
#
_symmetry.space_group_name_H-M   'P 1'
#
loop_
_entity.id
_entity.type
_entity.pdbx_description
1 polymer ?
#
loop_
_entity_poly.entity_id
_entity_poly.type
_entity_poly.pdbx_seq_one_letter_code
_entity_poly.pdbx_strand_id
1 'polypeptide(L)'
;GDLGGAGAVGRSPGLPFAHGLVSLAGLDWGGQAGDAAELLFQLYQELLAAVGLDGEAGGWAPGAYNLLVTRDWMLLVPRRAEAFEGISVNSLGFAGSMFVRDGEELARLKAIGPITILQAVAVV
;
A
#
# COMPACT_ATOMS: atom_id res chain seq x y z
N GLY A 1 8.27 -12.77 17.00
CA GLY A 1 7.24 -12.42 17.99
C GLY A 1 5.96 -13.02 17.50
N ASP A 2 5.33 -13.81 18.36
CA ASP A 2 4.06 -14.51 18.16
C ASP A 2 2.96 -13.55 17.63
N LEU A 3 2.33 -13.90 16.50
CA LEU A 3 1.25 -13.11 15.88
C LEU A 3 -0.10 -13.72 16.21
N GLY A 4 -0.51 -13.56 17.47
CA GLY A 4 -1.91 -13.66 17.88
C GLY A 4 -2.55 -12.27 17.84
N GLY A 5 -3.36 -11.99 16.82
CA GLY A 5 -4.09 -10.74 16.63
C GLY A 5 -3.54 -9.85 15.51
N ALA A 6 -4.39 -8.93 15.02
CA ALA A 6 -3.94 -7.89 14.09
C ALA A 6 -2.77 -7.12 14.72
N GLY A 7 -1.68 -7.00 13.95
CA GLY A 7 -0.42 -6.44 14.46
C GLY A 7 -0.43 -4.91 14.54
N ALA A 8 0.62 -4.32 15.10
CA ALA A 8 0.86 -2.88 14.97
C ALA A 8 1.30 -2.51 13.54
N VAL A 9 0.98 -1.29 13.10
CA VAL A 9 1.48 -0.76 11.83
C VAL A 9 3.01 -0.67 11.85
N GLY A 10 3.63 -1.21 10.80
CA GLY A 10 5.08 -1.23 10.62
C GLY A 10 5.50 -0.96 9.18
N ARG A 11 6.81 -1.13 8.92
CA ARG A 11 7.42 -1.02 7.59
C ARG A 11 8.22 -2.27 7.26
N SER A 12 8.25 -2.63 5.99
CA SER A 12 9.14 -3.66 5.45
C SER A 12 10.48 -3.04 5.06
N PRO A 13 11.63 -3.59 5.51
CA PRO A 13 12.94 -3.12 5.10
C PRO A 13 13.23 -3.37 3.61
N GLY A 14 12.46 -4.25 2.96
CA GLY A 14 12.61 -4.58 1.54
C GLY A 14 11.91 -3.62 0.58
N LEU A 15 11.11 -2.67 1.08
CA LEU A 15 10.34 -1.73 0.27
C LEU A 15 10.92 -0.31 0.42
N PRO A 16 11.69 0.19 -0.58
CA PRO A 16 12.48 1.41 -0.44
C PRO A 16 11.68 2.68 -0.79
N PHE A 17 10.46 2.78 -0.26
CA PHE A 17 9.54 3.91 -0.38
C PHE A 17 8.68 4.02 0.88
N ALA A 18 8.02 5.16 1.11
CA ALA A 18 7.08 5.35 2.21
C ALA A 18 5.90 4.39 2.07
N HIS A 19 5.55 3.70 3.16
CA HIS A 19 4.42 2.78 3.23
C HIS A 19 4.10 2.47 4.70
N GLY A 20 2.86 2.07 4.97
CA GLY A 20 2.45 1.41 6.20
C GLY A 20 1.99 -0.01 5.90
N LEU A 21 2.37 -0.98 6.73
CA LEU A 21 2.01 -2.38 6.59
C LEU A 21 1.51 -2.91 7.93
N VAL A 22 0.37 -3.62 7.92
CA VAL A 22 -0.14 -4.29 9.12
C VAL A 22 -0.58 -5.72 8.79
N SER A 23 -0.32 -6.64 9.72
CA SER A 23 -0.78 -8.03 9.64
C SER A 23 -2.24 -8.12 10.05
N LEU A 24 -3.03 -8.86 9.28
CA LEU A 24 -4.39 -9.30 9.60
C LEU A 24 -4.44 -10.79 9.99
N ALA A 25 -3.28 -11.43 10.16
CA ALA A 25 -3.20 -12.81 10.61
C ALA A 25 -4.00 -13.01 11.92
N GLY A 26 -4.86 -14.02 11.93
CA GLY A 26 -5.72 -14.33 13.08
C GLY A 26 -7.02 -13.54 13.15
N LEU A 27 -7.33 -12.68 12.18
CA LEU A 27 -8.66 -12.09 12.06
C LEU A 27 -9.69 -13.16 11.67
N ASP A 28 -10.78 -13.24 12.42
CA ASP A 28 -11.91 -14.13 12.09
C ASP A 28 -12.78 -13.52 11.00
N TRP A 29 -12.48 -13.89 9.76
CA TRP A 29 -13.24 -13.49 8.58
C TRP A 29 -14.62 -14.17 8.48
N GLY A 30 -14.91 -15.19 9.30
CA GLY A 30 -16.19 -15.89 9.35
C GLY A 30 -17.12 -15.42 10.47
N GLY A 31 -16.63 -14.56 11.36
CA GLY A 31 -17.37 -13.98 12.47
C GLY A 31 -18.35 -12.88 12.06
N GLN A 32 -18.76 -12.06 13.03
CA GLN A 32 -19.67 -10.94 12.81
C GLN A 32 -19.00 -9.88 11.93
N ALA A 33 -19.66 -9.51 10.83
CA ALA A 33 -19.13 -8.54 9.87
C ALA A 33 -18.81 -7.16 10.48
N GLY A 34 -19.52 -6.76 11.55
CA GLY A 34 -19.30 -5.50 12.26
C GLY A 34 -17.91 -5.41 12.91
N ASP A 35 -17.48 -6.48 13.58
CA ASP A 35 -16.22 -6.51 14.33
C ASP A 35 -15.01 -6.39 13.38
N ALA A 36 -15.05 -7.11 12.25
CA ALA A 36 -14.02 -7.00 11.21
C ALA A 36 -14.03 -5.61 10.55
N ALA A 37 -15.20 -5.02 10.31
CA ALA A 37 -15.31 -3.70 9.72
C ALA A 37 -14.73 -2.60 10.63
N GLU A 38 -15.05 -2.63 11.92
CA GLU A 38 -14.52 -1.68 12.91
C GLU A 38 -13.00 -1.76 13.02
N LEU A 39 -12.45 -2.99 13.10
CA LEU A 39 -11.01 -3.18 13.17
C LEU A 39 -10.30 -2.72 11.89
N LEU A 40 -10.80 -3.10 10.70
CA LEU A 40 -10.18 -2.68 9.44
C LEU A 40 -10.21 -1.16 9.27
N PHE A 41 -11.25 -0.50 9.76
CA PHE A 41 -11.34 0.96 9.74
C PHE A 41 -10.34 1.63 10.70
N GLN A 42 -10.15 1.08 11.90
CA GLN A 42 -9.11 1.54 12.84
C GLN A 42 -7.72 1.39 12.23
N LEU A 43 -7.41 0.20 11.69
CA LEU A 43 -6.12 -0.07 11.04
C LEU A 43 -5.87 0.84 9.83
N TYR A 44 -6.91 1.16 9.06
CA TYR A 44 -6.82 2.12 7.96
C TYR A 44 -6.42 3.52 8.45
N GLN A 45 -6.99 4.00 9.55
CA GLN A 45 -6.61 5.30 10.13
C GLN A 45 -5.17 5.29 10.66
N GLU A 46 -4.76 4.21 11.34
CA GLU A 46 -3.38 4.06 11.79
C GLU A 46 -2.39 4.04 10.63
N LEU A 47 -2.75 3.38 9.52
CA LEU A 47 -1.95 3.36 8.30
C LEU A 47 -1.82 4.76 7.69
N LEU A 48 -2.90 5.54 7.64
CA LEU A 48 -2.85 6.93 7.16
C LEU A 48 -1.92 7.79 8.04
N ALA A 49 -2.06 7.69 9.36
CA ALA A 49 -1.21 8.42 10.29
C ALA A 49 0.27 8.03 10.15
N ALA A 50 0.56 6.74 10.00
CA ALA A 50 1.93 6.24 9.85
C ALA A 50 2.65 6.75 8.59
N VAL A 51 1.90 7.20 7.58
CA VAL A 51 2.46 7.79 6.35
C VAL A 51 2.22 9.30 6.23
N GLY A 52 1.70 9.95 7.28
CA GLY A 52 1.43 11.39 7.31
C GLY A 52 0.28 11.85 6.41
N LEU A 53 -0.75 11.01 6.22
CA LEU A 53 -1.96 11.30 5.44
C LEU A 53 -3.23 11.36 6.29
N ASP A 54 -3.12 11.39 7.62
CA ASP A 54 -4.22 11.55 8.58
C ASP A 54 -4.88 12.93 8.57
N GLY A 55 -4.23 13.92 7.93
CA GLY A 55 -4.76 15.25 7.64
C GLY A 55 -4.56 16.23 8.80
N GLU A 56 -4.04 17.43 8.50
CA GLU A 56 -4.09 18.54 9.46
C GLU A 56 -5.48 19.19 9.47
N ALA A 57 -5.91 19.65 10.64
CA ALA A 57 -7.23 20.24 10.88
C ALA A 57 -7.55 21.39 9.90
N GLY A 58 -8.38 21.12 8.88
CA GLY A 58 -8.80 22.17 7.93
C GLY A 58 -9.51 21.70 6.66
N GLY A 59 -9.40 20.41 6.29
CA GLY A 59 -10.14 19.84 5.15
C GLY A 59 -9.79 18.37 4.98
N TRP A 60 -10.73 17.47 5.26
CA TRP A 60 -10.47 16.03 5.30
C TRP A 60 -10.50 15.44 3.88
N ALA A 61 -9.35 15.44 3.23
CA ALA A 61 -9.08 14.58 2.08
C ALA A 61 -7.64 14.07 2.21
N PRO A 62 -7.44 12.77 2.53
CA PRO A 62 -6.10 12.20 2.47
C PRO A 62 -5.51 12.41 1.06
N GLY A 63 -4.20 12.68 1.00
CA GLY A 63 -3.48 12.79 -0.28
C GLY A 63 -3.59 11.52 -1.12
N ALA A 64 -3.06 11.51 -2.35
CA ALA A 64 -3.14 10.33 -3.20
C ALA A 64 -2.41 9.12 -2.57
N TYR A 65 -3.08 7.97 -2.46
CA TYR A 65 -2.49 6.71 -1.96
C TYR A 65 -3.05 5.49 -2.69
N ASN A 66 -2.34 4.36 -2.59
CA ASN A 66 -2.88 3.04 -2.88
C ASN A 66 -3.12 2.30 -1.56
N LEU A 67 -4.29 1.69 -1.41
CA LEU A 67 -4.61 0.77 -0.32
C LEU A 67 -4.79 -0.63 -0.90
N LEU A 68 -4.07 -1.59 -0.34
CA LEU A 68 -4.16 -3.01 -0.66
C LEU A 68 -4.58 -3.77 0.58
N VAL A 69 -5.56 -4.64 0.44
CA VAL A 69 -6.10 -5.45 1.55
C VAL A 69 -6.19 -6.89 1.08
N THR A 70 -5.67 -7.80 1.89
CA THR A 70 -5.81 -9.26 1.73
C THR A 70 -6.43 -9.83 3.00
N ARG A 71 -6.52 -11.16 3.11
CA ARG A 71 -6.92 -11.80 4.37
C ARG A 71 -5.82 -11.79 5.44
N ASP A 72 -4.58 -11.55 5.03
CA ASP A 72 -3.40 -11.71 5.88
C ASP A 72 -2.73 -10.37 6.21
N TRP A 73 -2.99 -9.31 5.46
CA TRP A 73 -2.36 -8.00 5.67
C TRP A 73 -3.09 -6.85 4.96
N MET A 74 -2.82 -5.62 5.42
CA MET A 74 -3.12 -4.36 4.72
C MET A 74 -1.84 -3.58 4.47
N LEU A 75 -1.73 -2.99 3.28
CA LEU A 75 -0.60 -2.14 2.86
C LEU A 75 -1.16 -0.82 2.32
N LEU A 76 -0.67 0.29 2.85
CA LEU A 76 -0.96 1.63 2.36
C LEU A 76 0.32 2.27 1.83
N VAL A 77 0.28 2.78 0.60
CA VAL A 77 1.41 3.43 -0.06
C VAL A 77 1.01 4.83 -0.52
N PRO A 78 1.53 5.91 0.08
CA PRO A 78 1.36 7.26 -0.43
C PRO A 78 2.00 7.40 -1.82
N ARG A 79 1.28 8.06 -2.73
CA ARG A 79 1.66 8.24 -4.12
C ARG A 79 1.98 9.70 -4.43
N ARG A 80 2.91 9.90 -5.36
CA ARG A 80 3.20 11.22 -5.96
C ARG A 80 2.95 11.31 -7.45
N ALA A 81 2.84 10.17 -8.16
CA ALA A 81 2.59 10.15 -9.59
C ALA A 81 1.77 8.93 -10.03
N GLU A 82 1.09 9.07 -11.17
CA GLU A 82 0.33 7.96 -11.78
C GLU A 82 1.24 6.98 -12.52
N ALA A 83 2.28 7.48 -13.16
CA ALA A 83 3.13 6.75 -14.09
C ALA A 83 4.58 7.22 -14.00
N PHE A 84 5.50 6.40 -14.49
CA PHE A 84 6.90 6.76 -14.68
C PHE A 84 7.37 6.24 -16.05
N GLU A 85 8.00 7.10 -16.84
CA GLU A 85 8.56 6.73 -18.16
C GLU A 85 7.54 6.03 -19.09
N GLY A 86 6.27 6.49 -19.05
CA GLY A 86 5.17 5.94 -19.84
C GLY A 86 4.48 4.69 -19.25
N ILE A 87 5.06 4.09 -18.21
CA ILE A 87 4.52 2.91 -17.53
C ILE A 87 3.57 3.37 -16.41
N SER A 88 2.28 3.10 -16.58
CA SER A 88 1.27 3.38 -15.54
C SER A 88 1.39 2.41 -14.37
N VAL A 89 1.24 2.92 -13.16
CA VAL A 89 1.29 2.12 -11.93
C VAL A 89 -0.04 2.23 -11.19
N ASN A 90 -0.72 1.11 -11.02
CA ASN A 90 -1.90 1.01 -10.15
C ASN A 90 -1.53 0.37 -8.80
N SER A 91 -2.52 0.08 -7.96
CA SER A 91 -2.29 -0.58 -6.66
C SER A 91 -1.58 -1.92 -6.79
N LEU A 92 -1.90 -2.74 -7.79
CA LEU A 92 -1.30 -4.07 -7.98
C LEU A 92 0.20 -4.01 -8.31
N GLY A 93 0.68 -2.90 -8.88
CA GLY A 93 2.12 -2.67 -9.05
C GLY A 93 2.89 -2.77 -7.73
N PHE A 94 2.31 -2.24 -6.65
CA PHE A 94 2.88 -2.31 -5.30
C PHE A 94 2.77 -3.69 -4.64
N ALA A 95 1.94 -4.59 -5.18
CA ALA A 95 1.91 -6.01 -4.85
C ALA A 95 2.82 -6.86 -5.75
N GLY A 96 3.64 -6.24 -6.61
CA GLY A 96 4.58 -6.93 -7.51
C GLY A 96 4.00 -7.31 -8.87
N SER A 97 2.78 -6.89 -9.20
CA SER A 97 2.16 -7.16 -10.51
C SER A 97 2.14 -5.89 -11.37
N MET A 98 3.15 -5.76 -12.23
CA MET A 98 3.26 -4.65 -13.17
C MET A 98 2.54 -4.96 -14.49
N PHE A 99 1.69 -4.04 -14.95
CA PHE A 99 0.99 -4.15 -16.23
C PHE A 99 1.68 -3.26 -17.28
N VAL A 100 1.98 -3.83 -18.44
CA VAL A 100 2.56 -3.13 -19.60
C VAL A 100 1.71 -3.41 -20.83
N ARG A 101 1.56 -2.41 -21.70
CA ARG A 101 0.65 -2.48 -22.86
C ARG A 101 1.27 -3.18 -24.07
N ASP A 102 2.58 -3.13 -24.21
CA ASP A 102 3.30 -3.67 -25.36
C ASP A 102 4.74 -4.10 -25.04
N GLY A 103 5.45 -4.57 -26.06
CA GLY A 103 6.82 -5.04 -25.95
C GLY A 103 7.84 -3.93 -25.67
N GLU A 104 7.55 -2.68 -26.05
CA GLU A 104 8.44 -1.55 -25.78
C GLU A 104 8.40 -1.18 -24.30
N GLU A 105 7.20 -1.10 -23.72
CA GLU A 105 7.02 -0.92 -22.28
C GLU A 105 7.62 -2.06 -21.47
N LEU A 106 7.50 -3.31 -21.94
CA LEU A 106 8.15 -4.44 -21.28
C LEU A 106 9.68 -4.32 -21.31
N ALA A 107 10.26 -3.94 -22.45
CA ALA A 107 11.71 -3.74 -22.57
C ALA A 107 12.19 -2.61 -21.64
N ARG A 108 11.43 -1.51 -21.58
CA ARG A 108 11.69 -0.38 -20.70
C ARG A 108 11.58 -0.75 -19.22
N LEU A 109 10.53 -1.49 -18.85
CA LEU A 109 10.34 -2.00 -17.49
C LEU A 109 11.51 -2.87 -17.05
N LYS A 110 12.00 -3.76 -17.93
CA LYS A 110 13.17 -4.60 -17.66
C LYS A 110 14.47 -3.81 -17.52
N ALA A 111 14.63 -2.75 -18.31
CA ALA A 111 15.82 -1.90 -18.26
C ALA A 111 15.87 -1.03 -16.99
N ILE A 112 14.73 -0.46 -16.58
CA ILE A 112 14.63 0.42 -15.39
C ILE A 112 14.57 -0.40 -14.09
N GLY A 113 13.87 -1.52 -14.12
CA GLY A 113 13.60 -2.37 -12.96
C GLY A 113 12.33 -1.96 -12.19
N PRO A 114 11.51 -2.92 -11.73
CA PRO A 114 10.22 -2.63 -11.11
C PRO A 114 10.34 -1.82 -9.81
N ILE A 115 11.35 -2.08 -8.97
CA ILE A 115 11.53 -1.34 -7.71
C ILE A 115 11.80 0.15 -7.98
N THR A 116 12.67 0.45 -8.94
CA THR A 116 12.96 1.83 -9.35
C THR A 116 11.70 2.56 -9.82
N ILE A 117 10.85 1.88 -10.60
CA ILE A 117 9.56 2.44 -11.06
C ILE A 117 8.66 2.74 -9.86
N LEU A 118 8.52 1.79 -8.93
CA LEU A 118 7.68 1.98 -7.74
C LEU A 118 8.16 3.13 -6.85
N GLN A 119 9.48 3.28 -6.66
CA GLN A 119 10.08 4.40 -5.93
C GLN A 119 9.80 5.76 -6.60
N ALA A 120 9.80 5.79 -7.93
CA ALA A 120 9.55 7.02 -8.68
C ALA A 120 8.10 7.51 -8.53
N VAL A 121 7.13 6.58 -8.40
CA VAL A 121 5.70 6.94 -8.28
C VAL A 121 5.18 7.02 -6.84
N ALA A 122 5.89 6.45 -5.86
CA ALA A 122 5.59 6.54 -4.42
C ALA A 122 6.36 7.66 -3.74
N VAL A 123 5.85 8.16 -2.61
CA VAL A 123 6.62 9.05 -1.72
C VAL A 123 7.82 8.26 -1.15
N VAL A 124 8.98 8.91 -0.96
CA VAL A 124 10.22 8.29 -0.44
C VAL A 124 10.55 8.87 0.92
#